data_AF-A0A952JL69-F1
#
_entry.id   AF-A0A952JL69-F1
#
_cell.length_a   1.000
_cell.length_b   1.000
_cell.length_c   1.000
_cell.angle_alpha   90.00
_cell.angle_beta   90.00
_cell.angle_gamma   90.00
#
_symmetry.space_group_name_H-M   'P 1'
#
loop_
_entity.id
_entity.type
_entity.pdbx_description
1 polymer ?
#
loop_
_entity_poly.entity_id
_entity_poly.type
_entity_poly.pdbx_seq_one_letter_code
_entity_poly.pdbx_strand_id
1 'polypeptide(L)' 'MKYIPSPIPIRFEYVYAATANRSGRMQYHKIRPGVSKLRISRQEFIRAYNEMTIIALHPLPLHGQDAVFQLEFYV' A
#
# COMPACT_ATOMS: atom_id res chain seq x y z
N MET A 1 15.17 -1.22 -16.72
CA MET A 1 15.67 -1.08 -15.32
C MET A 1 16.31 -2.39 -14.91
N LYS A 2 17.61 -2.41 -14.60
CA LYS A 2 18.24 -3.59 -13.96
C LYS A 2 18.03 -3.43 -12.46
N TYR A 3 17.09 -4.19 -11.90
CA TYR A 3 16.82 -4.22 -10.46
C TYR A 3 17.93 -5.01 -9.76
N ILE A 4 18.55 -4.44 -8.73
CA ILE A 4 19.46 -5.16 -7.84
C ILE A 4 18.61 -5.62 -6.65
N PRO A 5 18.32 -6.92 -6.52
CA PRO A 5 17.57 -7.40 -5.37
C PRO A 5 18.37 -7.19 -4.09
N SER A 6 17.68 -6.78 -3.02
CA SER A 6 18.30 -6.84 -1.69
C SER A 6 18.64 -8.31 -1.38
N PRO A 7 19.87 -8.61 -0.97
CA PRO A 7 20.24 -9.97 -0.54
C PRO A 7 19.51 -10.38 0.75
N ILE A 8 18.91 -9.42 1.46
CA ILE A 8 18.20 -9.63 2.72
C ILE A 8 16.73 -9.23 2.52
N PRO A 9 15.76 -10.12 2.82
CA PRO A 9 14.34 -9.78 2.77
C PRO A 9 14.02 -8.63 3.73
N ILE A 10 13.31 -7.62 3.24
CA ILE A 10 12.82 -6.52 4.08
C ILE A 10 11.77 -7.09 5.02
N ARG A 11 11.99 -6.91 6.33
CA ARG A 11 11.02 -7.27 7.36
C ARG A 11 10.07 -6.10 7.56
N PHE A 12 8.78 -6.38 7.54
CA PHE A 12 7.71 -5.43 7.80
C PHE A 12 6.57 -6.17 8.51
N GLU A 13 5.80 -5.46 9.32
CA GLU A 13 4.67 -6.00 10.07
C GLU A 13 3.38 -5.92 9.26
N TYR A 14 3.15 -4.83 8.52
CA TYR A 14 1.96 -4.65 7.71
C TYR A 14 2.24 -3.98 6.36
N VAL A 15 1.37 -4.28 5.38
CA VAL A 15 1.18 -3.46 4.18
C VAL A 15 -0.14 -2.74 4.30
N TYR A 16 -0.13 -1.44 4.03
CA TYR A 16 -1.33 -0.64 3.86
C TYR A 16 -1.50 -0.30 2.40
N ALA A 17 -2.67 -0.61 1.84
CA ALA A 17 -2.96 -0.43 0.41
C ALA A 17 -4.14 0.51 0.21
N ALA A 18 -3.97 1.53 -0.63
CA ALA A 18 -5.03 2.38 -1.15
C ALA A 18 -5.21 2.10 -2.65
N THR A 19 -6.30 1.42 -3.01
CA THR A 19 -6.58 0.98 -4.39
C THR A 19 -7.98 1.37 -4.83
N ALA A 20 -8.16 1.85 -6.06
CA ALA A 20 -9.50 2.12 -6.60
C ALA A 20 -10.18 0.82 -7.05
N ASN A 21 -11.49 0.73 -6.83
CA ASN A 21 -12.30 -0.35 -7.39
C ASN A 21 -12.69 -0.04 -8.86
N ARG A 22 -13.46 -0.96 -9.47
CA ARG A 22 -13.98 -0.77 -10.85
C ARG A 22 -14.81 0.51 -11.04
N SER A 23 -15.40 1.06 -9.98
CA SER A 23 -16.16 2.32 -10.02
C SER A 23 -15.34 3.56 -9.68
N GLY A 24 -14.01 3.44 -9.56
CA GLY A 24 -13.10 4.54 -9.24
C GLY A 24 -13.08 4.94 -7.76
N ARG A 25 -13.85 4.27 -6.89
CA ARG A 25 -13.86 4.55 -5.45
C ARG A 25 -12.66 3.93 -4.78
N MET A 26 -11.92 4.74 -4.03
CA MET A 26 -10.77 4.27 -3.23
C MET A 26 -11.20 3.30 -2.13
N GLN A 27 -10.46 2.21 -2.01
CA GLN A 27 -10.59 1.20 -0.98
C GLN A 27 -9.28 1.08 -0.23
N TYR A 28 -9.37 0.94 1.08
CA TYR A 28 -8.22 0.90 1.97
C TYR A 28 -8.14 -0.46 2.63
N HIS A 29 -6.94 -1.03 2.68
CA HIS A 29 -6.70 -2.34 3.26
C HIS A 29 -5.46 -2.33 4.14
N LYS A 30 -5.51 -3.17 5.17
CA LYS A 30 -4.37 -3.54 6.02
C LYS A 30 -4.11 -5.03 5.81
N ILE A 31 -2.86 -5.38 5.52
CA ILE A 31 -2.45 -6.74 5.19
C ILE A 31 -1.30 -7.10 6.11
N ARG A 32 -1.46 -8.19 6.86
CA ARG A 32 -0.35 -8.76 7.64
C ARG A 32 0.28 -9.90 6.83
N PRO A 33 1.62 -9.98 6.70
CA PRO A 33 2.29 -11.07 6.01
C PRO A 33 1.80 -12.44 6.50
N GLY A 34 1.46 -13.33 5.57
CA GLY A 34 0.97 -14.68 5.89
C GLY A 34 -0.46 -14.74 6.44
N VAL A 35 -1.17 -13.61 6.56
CA VAL A 35 -2.56 -13.54 7.03
C VAL A 35 -3.44 -12.87 5.96
N SER A 36 -4.75 -12.85 6.18
CA SER A 36 -5.74 -12.27 5.28
C SER A 36 -5.68 -10.74 5.19
N LYS A 37 -6.13 -10.24 4.04
CA LYS A 37 -6.33 -8.83 3.74
C LYS A 37 -7.59 -8.33 4.46
N LEU A 38 -7.43 -7.36 5.35
CA LEU A 38 -8.52 -6.72 6.08
C LEU A 38 -8.88 -5.37 5.44
N ARG A 39 -10.17 -5.13 5.22
CA ARG A 39 -10.65 -3.81 4.78
C ARG A 39 -10.72 -2.86 5.97
N ILE A 40 -10.17 -1.67 5.82
CA ILE A 40 -10.10 -0.65 6.87
C ILE A 40 -10.75 0.66 6.41
N SER A 41 -10.93 1.58 7.36
CA SER A 41 -11.42 2.92 7.06
C SER A 41 -10.35 3.80 6.41
N ARG A 42 -10.78 4.86 5.71
CA ARG A 42 -9.87 5.90 5.20
C ARG A 42 -9.07 6.58 6.32
N GLN A 43 -9.71 6.81 7.47
CA GLN A 43 -9.09 7.51 8.59
C GLN A 43 -7.98 6.66 9.22
N GLU A 44 -8.19 5.35 9.36
CA GLU A 44 -7.16 4.42 9.81
C GLU A 44 -5.97 4.39 8.86
N PHE A 45 -6.23 4.36 7.54
CA PHE A 45 -5.16 4.42 6.54
C PHE A 45 -4.34 5.70 6.64
N ILE A 46 -4.99 6.87 6.72
CA ILE A 46 -4.32 8.17 6.84
C ILE A 46 -3.51 8.23 8.13
N ARG A 47 -4.06 7.73 9.23
CA ARG A 47 -3.37 7.65 10.51
C ARG A 47 -2.10 6.81 10.39
N ALA A 48 -2.20 5.62 9.81
CA ALA A 48 -1.04 4.76 9.58
C ALA A 48 0.02 5.45 8.68
N TYR A 49 -0.41 6.10 7.60
CA TYR A 49 0.50 6.81 6.68
C TYR A 49 1.24 7.98 7.35
N ASN A 50 0.57 8.69 8.26
CA ASN A 50 1.15 9.87 8.92
C ASN A 50 1.95 9.54 10.18
N GLU A 51 1.60 8.46 10.90
CA GLU A 51 2.14 8.17 12.24
C GLU A 51 3.13 7.00 12.28
N MET A 52 3.07 6.07 11.31
CA MET A 52 3.94 4.89 11.32
C MET A 52 5.28 5.15 10.61
N THR A 53 6.31 4.39 10.98
CA THR A 53 7.59 4.42 10.28
C THR A 53 7.49 3.64 8.98
N ILE A 54 7.37 4.36 7.86
CA ILE A 54 7.27 3.74 6.53
C ILE A 54 8.65 3.28 6.08
N ILE A 55 8.78 1.98 5.83
CA ILE A 55 10.02 1.33 5.37
C ILE A 55 10.14 1.43 3.85
N ALA A 56 9.01 1.30 3.14
CA ALA A 56 8.96 1.37 1.69
C ALA A 56 7.61 1.88 1.20
N LEU A 57 7.63 2.50 0.01
CA LEU A 57 6.45 2.95 -0.74
C LEU A 57 6.47 2.32 -2.13
N HIS A 58 5.33 1.81 -2.55
CA HIS A 58 5.13 1.24 -3.87
C HIS A 58 3.95 1.95 -4.54
N PRO A 59 4.21 2.89 -5.47
CA PRO A 59 3.15 3.49 -6.27
C PRO A 59 2.56 2.45 -7.22
N LEU A 60 1.24 2.43 -7.34
CA LEU A 60 0.50 1.51 -8.20
C LEU A 60 -0.20 2.29 -9.32
N PRO A 61 0.54 2.82 -10.31
CA PRO A 61 -0.04 3.65 -11.36
C PRO A 61 -1.07 2.85 -12.18
N LEU A 62 -2.28 3.39 -12.29
CA LEU A 62 -3.28 2.90 -13.24
C LEU A 62 -3.05 3.59 -14.59
N HIS A 63 -2.68 2.78 -15.59
CA HIS A 63 -2.55 3.29 -16.95
C HIS A 63 -3.91 3.75 -17.47
N GLY A 64 -3.98 4.98 -18.00
CA GLY A 64 -5.21 5.59 -18.51
C GLY A 64 -6.10 6.25 -17.45
N GLN A 65 -5.66 6.36 -16.19
CA GLN A 65 -6.34 7.13 -15.14
C GLN A 65 -5.35 8.04 -14.38
N ASP A 66 -4.93 9.12 -15.03
CA ASP A 66 -3.91 10.05 -14.50
C ASP A 66 -4.31 10.71 -13.16
N ALA A 67 -5.60 10.74 -12.84
CA ALA A 67 -6.12 11.32 -11.61
C ALA A 67 -6.22 10.34 -10.43
N VAL A 68 -5.94 9.04 -10.62
CA VAL A 68 -6.09 8.03 -9.56
C VAL A 68 -4.71 7.60 -9.05
N PHE A 69 -4.32 8.15 -7.91
CA PHE A 69 -3.09 7.78 -7.23
C PHE A 69 -3.33 6.61 -6.29
N GLN A 70 -2.97 5.40 -6.72
CA GLN A 70 -2.95 4.22 -5.86
C GLN A 70 -1.54 3.98 -5.33
N LEU A 71 -1.45 3.46 -4.11
CA LEU A 71 -0.17 3.14 -3.50
C LEU A 71 -0.32 2.05 -2.45
N GLU A 72 0.81 1.41 -2.19
CA GLU A 72 1.05 0.58 -1.03
C GLU A 72 2.22 1.15 -0.22
N PHE A 73 2.15 1.02 1.11
CA PHE A 73 3.27 1.32 1.97
C PHE A 73 3.47 0.22 3.01
N TYR A 74 4.74 -0.01 3.35
CA TYR A 74 5.19 -1.08 4.22
C TYR A 74 5.67 -0.46 5.53
N VAL A 75 5.18 -1.00 6.64
CA VAL A 75 5.55 -0.61 8.01
C VAL A 75 6.00 -1.82 8.79
#